data_AF-A0A3B4XD83-F1
#
_entry.id   AF-A0A3B4XD83-F1
#
_cell.length_a   1.000
_cell.length_b   1.000
_cell.length_c   1.000
_cell.angle_alpha   90.00
_cell.angle_beta   90.00
_cell.angle_gamma   90.00
#
_symmetry.space_group_name_H-M   'P 1'
#
loop_
_entity.id
_entity.type
_entity.pdbx_description
1 polymer ?
#
loop_
_entity_poly.entity_id
_entity_poly.type
_entity_poly.pdbx_seq_one_letter_code
_entity_poly.pdbx_strand_id
1 'polypeptide(L)'
;ILASNDRLLDTRSGFIDAISEPVLQSLLDKLLEKKVITDSETESADEMQNKRDKARFVIDTVRKKGEAASSEMVEFLCETDPFVCEHLGLV
;
A
#
# COMPACT_ATOMS: atom_id res chain seq x y z
N ILE A 1 -6.63 6.42 18.39
CA ILE A 1 -6.20 5.62 17.23
C ILE A 1 -6.35 6.51 16.02
N LEU A 2 -5.26 6.77 15.29
CA LEU A 2 -5.31 7.60 14.06
C LEU A 2 -6.09 6.87 12.97
N ALA A 3 -6.72 7.62 12.06
CA ALA A 3 -7.35 7.05 10.88
C ALA A 3 -6.29 6.37 10.00
N SER A 4 -6.66 5.30 9.30
CA SER A 4 -5.75 4.52 8.45
C SER A 4 -5.07 5.39 7.40
N ASN A 5 -5.78 6.37 6.83
CA ASN A 5 -5.21 7.31 5.87
C ASN A 5 -4.10 8.19 6.46
N ASP A 6 -4.29 8.66 7.70
CA ASP A 6 -3.29 9.45 8.42
C ASP A 6 -2.08 8.59 8.79
N ARG A 7 -2.31 7.34 9.21
CA ARG A 7 -1.23 6.38 9.49
C ARG A 7 -0.40 6.07 8.26
N LEU A 8 -1.04 5.84 7.11
CA LEU A 8 -0.34 5.65 5.84
C LEU A 8 0.39 6.93 5.39
N LEU A 9 -0.09 8.12 5.76
CA LEU A 9 0.66 9.37 5.51
C LEU A 9 1.95 9.42 6.33
N ASP A 10 1.82 9.17 7.64
CA ASP A 10 2.93 9.25 8.59
C ASP A 10 4.01 8.21 8.29
N THR A 11 3.60 7.02 7.87
CA THR A 11 4.50 5.88 7.60
C THR A 11 4.96 5.82 6.14
N ARG A 12 4.52 6.76 5.30
CA ARG A 12 4.69 6.70 3.84
C ARG A 12 6.12 6.49 3.37
N SER A 13 7.07 7.22 3.95
CA SER A 13 8.50 7.07 3.61
C SER A 13 9.01 5.69 4.00
N GLY A 14 8.70 5.25 5.21
CA GLY A 14 9.04 3.91 5.71
C GLY A 14 8.46 2.81 4.83
N PHE A 15 7.19 2.92 4.42
CA PHE A 15 6.56 1.97 3.50
C PHE A 15 7.34 1.85 2.18
N ILE A 16 7.68 2.98 1.54
CA ILE A 16 8.42 3.00 0.27
C ILE A 16 9.80 2.35 0.40
N ASP A 17 10.46 2.55 1.54
CA ASP A 17 11.80 2.03 1.79
C ASP A 17 11.77 0.53 2.16
N ALA A 18 10.86 0.14 3.06
CA ALA A 18 10.83 -1.17 3.69
C ALA A 18 10.11 -2.25 2.88
N ILE A 19 9.10 -1.91 2.08
CA ILE A 19 8.32 -2.93 1.38
C ILE A 19 9.18 -3.70 0.37
N SER A 20 9.08 -5.02 0.36
CA SER A 20 9.76 -5.87 -0.61
C SER A 20 8.95 -5.94 -1.92
N GLU A 21 9.62 -6.22 -3.05
CA GLU A 21 8.93 -6.37 -4.34
C GLU A 21 7.83 -7.46 -4.30
N PRO A 22 8.06 -8.67 -3.75
CA PRO A 22 6.99 -9.69 -3.69
C PRO A 22 5.77 -9.27 -2.87
N VAL A 23 5.98 -8.57 -1.75
CA VAL A 23 4.87 -8.06 -0.91
C VAL A 23 4.14 -6.93 -1.63
N LEU A 24 4.85 -6.05 -2.32
CA LEU A 24 4.25 -4.98 -3.12
C LEU A 24 3.37 -5.52 -4.26
N GLN A 25 3.82 -6.58 -4.94
CA GLN A 25 3.05 -7.25 -5.99
C GLN A 25 1.79 -7.93 -5.42
N SER A 26 1.95 -8.67 -4.32
CA SER A 26 0.81 -9.30 -3.64
C SER A 26 -0.22 -8.26 -3.16
N LEU A 27 0.26 -7.09 -2.70
CA LEU A 27 -0.59 -5.96 -2.32
C LEU A 27 -1.35 -5.39 -3.53
N LEU A 28 -0.70 -5.19 -4.67
CA LEU A 28 -1.36 -4.75 -5.90
C LEU A 28 -2.48 -5.72 -6.31
N ASP A 29 -2.18 -7.03 -6.33
CA ASP A 29 -3.16 -8.06 -6.67
C ASP A 29 -4.38 -8.01 -5.74
N LYS A 30 -4.15 -7.87 -4.43
CA LYS A 30 -5.25 -7.78 -3.46
C LYS A 30 -6.07 -6.51 -3.61
N LEU A 31 -5.41 -5.37 -3.77
CA LEU A 31 -6.09 -4.09 -3.95
C LEU A 31 -6.96 -4.10 -5.21
N LEU A 32 -6.52 -4.79 -6.27
CA LEU A 32 -7.32 -5.00 -7.47
C LEU A 32 -8.50 -5.96 -7.22
N GLU A 33 -8.27 -7.10 -6.57
CA GLU A 33 -9.31 -8.07 -6.18
C GLU A 33 -10.43 -7.40 -5.36
N LYS A 34 -10.05 -6.54 -4.41
CA LYS A 34 -10.97 -5.76 -3.57
C LYS A 34 -11.55 -4.53 -4.26
N LYS A 35 -11.18 -4.26 -5.51
CA LYS A 35 -11.60 -3.08 -6.30
C LYS A 35 -11.24 -1.75 -5.63
N VAL A 36 -10.20 -1.74 -4.82
CA VAL A 36 -9.62 -0.51 -4.26
C VAL A 36 -8.89 0.24 -5.38
N ILE A 37 -8.07 -0.45 -6.16
CA ILE A 37 -7.48 0.07 -7.39
C ILE A 37 -8.17 -0.53 -8.61
N THR A 38 -8.09 0.17 -9.73
CA THR A 38 -8.65 -0.21 -11.03
C THR A 38 -7.59 -0.87 -11.90
N ASP A 39 -7.99 -1.59 -12.95
CA ASP A 39 -7.07 -2.18 -13.91
C ASP A 39 -6.10 -1.14 -14.49
N SER A 40 -6.58 0.05 -14.85
CA SER A 40 -5.74 1.14 -15.37
C SER A 40 -4.72 1.67 -14.34
N GLU A 41 -5.06 1.66 -13.04
CA GLU A 41 -4.10 2.02 -11.99
C GLU A 41 -3.06 0.91 -11.78
N THR A 42 -3.45 -0.36 -11.90
CA THR A 42 -2.51 -1.49 -11.88
C THR A 42 -1.56 -1.45 -13.08
N GLU A 43 -2.06 -1.22 -14.29
CA GLU A 43 -1.23 -1.03 -15.49
C GLU A 43 -0.25 0.13 -15.32
N SER A 44 -0.72 1.28 -14.79
CA SER A 44 0.13 2.43 -14.49
C SER A 44 1.23 2.12 -13.47
N ALA A 45 0.93 1.27 -12.47
CA ALA A 45 1.91 0.82 -11.52
C ALA A 45 2.95 -0.09 -12.19
N ASP A 46 2.53 -1.00 -13.07
CA ASP A 46 3.39 -1.95 -13.76
C ASP A 46 4.35 -1.34 -14.78
N GLU A 47 4.01 -0.18 -15.34
CA GLU A 47 4.93 0.60 -16.17
C GLU A 47 6.14 1.17 -15.39
N MET A 48 6.04 1.24 -14.05
CA MET A 48 7.10 1.79 -13.21
C MET A 48 8.29 0.83 -13.08
N GLN A 49 9.44 1.26 -13.60
CA GLN A 49 10.68 0.47 -13.61
C GLN A 49 11.33 0.30 -12.22
N ASN A 50 10.98 1.16 -11.26
CA ASN A 50 11.60 1.20 -9.94
C ASN A 50 10.57 0.88 -8.86
N LYS A 51 10.88 -0.12 -8.02
CA LYS A 51 10.09 -0.49 -6.83
C LYS A 51 9.68 0.72 -5.99
N ARG A 52 10.59 1.67 -5.75
CA ARG A 52 10.31 2.85 -4.90
C ARG A 52 9.23 3.74 -5.50
N ASP A 53 9.24 3.89 -6.83
CA ASP A 53 8.27 4.71 -7.53
C ASP A 53 6.92 3.99 -7.60
N LYS A 54 6.93 2.68 -7.85
CA LYS A 54 5.73 1.81 -7.75
C LYS A 54 5.11 1.87 -6.36
N ALA A 55 5.89 1.65 -5.30
CA ALA A 55 5.41 1.71 -3.91
C ALA A 55 4.81 3.08 -3.59
N ARG A 56 5.46 4.17 -4.02
CA ARG A 56 4.95 5.54 -3.86
C ARG A 56 3.60 5.72 -4.55
N PHE A 57 3.49 5.25 -5.78
CA PHE A 57 2.25 5.34 -6.54
C PHE A 57 1.12 4.59 -5.84
N VAL A 58 1.36 3.35 -5.39
CA VAL A 58 0.35 2.52 -4.72
C VAL A 58 -0.18 3.20 -3.45
N ILE A 59 0.70 3.61 -2.54
CA ILE A 59 0.27 4.22 -1.28
C ILE A 59 -0.44 5.56 -1.50
N ASP A 60 0.02 6.37 -2.46
CA ASP A 60 -0.62 7.66 -2.76
C ASP A 60 -1.99 7.48 -3.41
N THR A 61 -2.14 6.50 -4.30
CA THR A 61 -3.41 6.17 -4.96
C THR A 61 -4.43 5.66 -3.97
N VAL A 62 -4.06 4.71 -3.09
CA VAL A 62 -4.94 4.20 -2.04
C VAL A 62 -5.39 5.32 -1.10
N ARG A 63 -4.45 6.16 -0.62
CA ARG A 63 -4.77 7.26 0.30
C ARG A 63 -5.71 8.30 -0.31
N LYS A 64 -5.56 8.62 -1.61
CA LYS A 64 -6.45 9.53 -2.33
C LYS A 64 -7.90 9.02 -2.41
N LYS A 65 -8.10 7.71 -2.32
CA LYS A 65 -9.43 7.08 -2.30
C LYS A 65 -10.08 7.08 -0.91
N GLY A 66 -9.34 7.49 0.12
CA GLY A 66 -9.88 7.79 1.44
C GLY A 66 -9.70 6.65 2.45
N GLU A 67 -10.42 6.79 3.57
CA GLU A 67 -10.21 5.96 4.77
C GLU A 67 -10.52 4.48 4.55
N ALA A 68 -11.60 4.14 3.85
CA ALA A 68 -11.96 2.74 3.60
C ALA A 68 -10.88 2.01 2.79
N ALA A 69 -10.38 2.64 1.72
CA ALA A 69 -9.28 2.10 0.92
C ALA A 69 -7.99 1.96 1.73
N SER A 70 -7.70 2.98 2.54
CA SER A 70 -6.51 2.98 3.42
C SER A 70 -6.58 1.88 4.47
N SER A 71 -7.76 1.61 5.03
CA SER A 71 -7.99 0.53 6.00
C SER A 71 -7.78 -0.85 5.36
N GLU A 72 -8.30 -1.09 4.15
CA GLU A 72 -8.11 -2.36 3.43
C GLU A 72 -6.62 -2.61 3.12
N MET A 73 -5.86 -1.58 2.73
CA MET A 73 -4.42 -1.70 2.51
C MET A 73 -3.68 -2.07 3.81
N VAL A 74 -4.00 -1.41 4.93
CA VAL A 74 -3.36 -1.69 6.22
C VAL A 74 -3.67 -3.11 6.67
N GLU A 75 -4.93 -3.54 6.63
CA GLU A 75 -5.35 -4.89 6.99
C GLU A 75 -4.57 -5.94 6.19
N PHE A 76 -4.58 -5.83 4.85
CA PHE A 76 -3.87 -6.80 4.01
C PHE A 76 -2.35 -6.79 4.21
N LEU A 77 -1.75 -5.60 4.38
CA LEU A 77 -0.31 -5.51 4.64
C LEU A 77 0.04 -6.24 5.94
N CYS A 78 -0.80 -6.14 6.97
CA CYS A 78 -0.54 -6.79 8.25
C CYS A 78 -0.84 -8.29 8.24
N GLU A 79 -1.73 -8.76 7.37
CA GLU A 79 -1.91 -10.19 7.11
C GLU A 79 -0.73 -10.78 6.33
N THR A 80 -0.20 -10.04 5.36
CA THR A 80 0.83 -10.52 4.44
C THR A 80 2.23 -10.42 5.04
N ASP A 81 2.53 -9.31 5.69
CA ASP A 81 3.82 -9.04 6.31
C ASP A 81 3.64 -8.32 7.66
N PRO A 82 3.36 -9.10 8.74
CA PRO A 82 3.20 -8.55 10.08
C PRO A 82 4.44 -7.79 10.57
N PHE A 83 5.64 -8.19 10.12
CA PHE A 83 6.90 -7.56 10.52
C PHE A 83 7.04 -6.16 9.91
N VAL A 84 6.67 -5.98 8.65
CA VAL A 84 6.60 -4.64 8.04
C VAL A 84 5.55 -3.80 8.74
N CYS A 85 4.39 -4.36 9.09
CA CYS A 85 3.38 -3.61 9.83
C CYS A 85 3.86 -3.16 11.21
N GLU A 86 4.49 -4.05 11.98
CA GLU A 86 5.07 -3.71 13.28
C GLU A 86 6.19 -2.65 13.14
N HIS A 87 7.09 -2.84 12.17
CA HIS A 87 8.17 -1.89 11.89
C HIS A 87 7.65 -0.48 11.56
N LEU A 88 6.52 -0.40 10.87
CA LEU A 88 5.88 0.87 10.49
C LEU A 88 4.92 1.41 11.57
N GLY A 89 4.65 0.69 12.67
CA GLY A 89 3.64 1.10 13.66
C GLY A 89 2.20 1.07 13.12
N LEU A 90 1.95 0.19 12.15
CA LEU A 90 0.62 -0.06 11.56
C LEU A 90 -0.23 -1.07 12.34
N VAL A 91 0.32 -1.64 13.41
CA VAL A 91 -0.37 -2.45 14.42
C VAL A 91 0.04 -2.05 15.84
#